data_AF-A0A0G1I120-F1
#
_entry.id   AF-A0A0G1I120-F1
#
_cell.length_a   1.000
_cell.length_b   1.000
_cell.length_c   1.000
_cell.angle_alpha   90.00
_cell.angle_beta   90.00
_cell.angle_gamma   90.00
#
_symmetry.space_group_name_H-M   'P 1'
#
loop_
_entity.id
_entity.type
_entity.pdbx_description
1 polymer ?
#
loop_
_entity_poly.entity_id
_entity_poly.type
_entity_poly.pdbx_seq_one_letter_code
_entity_poly.pdbx_strand_id
1 'polypeptide(L)'
;MSKRFLSHNSTIVLSALIAIFGIAFLVWVFSSNTLINAGDNTGAASVIISGSLQAKTGRAATLVVAASNGAQSSKDQADFIADGRDDQVEIQAAIDALSSSGGTVQLSEGTFNLSSGIVISSDGLTLKGQAGQGGSKAPGTYFETSIDRPNSVITVNDIGRVVQVGISLEDFWIRNWGNGDGIVFGPDSGIFDSRIEGVNFLGNAYHLQSAFLLYSFHSSVATDISITNTGIGFSLGGSKRSVFSNI
;
A
#
# COMPACT_ATOMS: atom_id res chain seq x y z
N MET A 1 1.90 -9.76 67.97
CA MET A 1 2.83 -8.84 67.27
C MET A 1 3.30 -9.56 66.00
N SER A 2 2.53 -9.47 64.90
CA SER A 2 2.83 -8.70 63.66
C SER A 2 4.10 -9.23 62.94
N LYS A 3 4.11 -9.67 61.68
CA LYS A 3 3.38 -9.22 60.47
C LYS A 3 3.33 -10.34 59.41
N ARG A 4 2.22 -10.39 58.68
CA ARG A 4 2.11 -11.02 57.36
C ARG A 4 3.04 -10.28 56.39
N PHE A 5 3.87 -10.98 55.62
CA PHE A 5 4.52 -10.43 54.42
C PHE A 5 3.74 -10.92 53.21
N LEU A 6 3.01 -10.01 52.55
CA LEU A 6 2.54 -10.21 51.19
C LEU A 6 3.74 -10.03 50.26
N SER A 7 4.10 -11.04 49.46
CA SER A 7 4.90 -10.80 48.26
C SER A 7 3.96 -10.30 47.16
N HIS A 8 3.99 -8.99 46.88
CA HIS A 8 3.42 -8.48 45.64
C HIS A 8 4.35 -8.87 44.48
N ASN A 9 3.87 -9.72 43.57
CA ASN A 9 4.47 -9.83 42.24
C ASN A 9 4.03 -8.60 41.44
N SER A 10 4.86 -7.56 41.47
CA SER A 10 4.71 -6.41 40.59
C SER A 10 5.25 -6.78 39.21
N THR A 11 4.37 -7.09 38.26
CA THR A 11 4.74 -7.07 36.84
C THR A 11 5.16 -5.65 36.49
N ILE A 12 6.44 -5.45 36.16
CA ILE A 12 6.94 -4.17 35.69
C ILE A 12 6.37 -3.96 34.28
N VAL A 13 5.42 -3.05 34.18
CA VAL A 13 4.90 -2.57 32.89
C VAL A 13 5.85 -1.49 32.42
N LEU A 14 6.56 -1.72 31.31
CA LEU A 14 7.41 -0.69 30.71
C LEU A 14 6.52 0.24 29.88
N SER A 15 6.16 1.39 30.44
CA SER A 15 5.43 2.45 29.74
C SER A 15 6.38 3.25 28.85
N ALA A 16 6.10 3.32 27.55
CA ALA A 16 6.79 4.22 26.62
C ALA A 16 5.96 5.50 26.44
N LEU A 17 6.58 6.65 26.64
CA LEU A 17 5.97 7.97 26.40
C LEU A 17 6.32 8.41 24.98
N ILE A 18 5.32 8.50 24.09
CA ILE A 18 5.50 9.04 22.74
C ILE A 18 4.80 10.40 22.70
N ALA A 19 5.56 11.46 22.41
CA ALA A 19 5.03 12.82 22.27
C ALA A 19 4.76 13.12 20.80
N ILE A 20 3.49 13.31 20.44
CA ILE A 20 3.10 13.89 19.15
C ILE A 20 2.17 15.06 19.45
N PHE A 21 2.56 16.26 19.02
CA PHE A 21 1.79 17.51 19.04
C PHE A 21 0.86 17.71 20.26
N GLY A 22 1.45 17.73 21.47
CA GLY A 22 0.84 18.37 22.64
C GLY A 22 -0.15 17.54 23.48
N ILE A 23 -0.40 16.27 23.17
CA ILE A 23 -1.16 15.37 24.05
C ILE A 23 -0.31 14.12 24.32
N ALA A 24 0.05 13.90 25.59
CA ALA A 24 0.72 12.67 26.01
C ALA A 24 -0.34 11.58 26.23
N PHE A 25 -0.29 10.49 25.45
CA PHE A 25 -1.09 9.29 25.70
C PHE A 25 -0.19 8.15 26.17
N LEU A 26 -0.57 7.48 27.26
CA LEU A 26 0.15 6.32 27.78
C LEU A 26 -0.27 5.09 26.98
N VAL A 27 0.58 4.62 26.06
CA VAL A 27 0.32 3.38 25.31
C VAL A 27 0.86 2.19 26.10
N TRP A 28 -0.02 1.23 26.39
CA TRP A 28 0.37 -0.06 26.96
C TRP A 28 0.79 -0.99 25.82
N VAL A 29 2.09 -1.31 25.74
CA VAL A 29 2.56 -2.35 24.82
C VAL A 29 2.32 -3.70 25.50
N PHE A 30 1.35 -4.47 24.99
CA PHE A 30 1.21 -5.88 25.35
C PHE A 30 2.17 -6.70 24.50
N SER A 31 3.16 -7.33 25.12
CA SER A 31 3.88 -8.43 24.47
C SER A 31 2.97 -9.66 24.46
N SER A 32 2.34 -9.93 23.32
CA SER A 32 1.57 -11.17 23.13
C SER A 32 2.52 -12.36 23.00
N ASN A 33 2.62 -13.17 24.06
CA ASN A 33 3.29 -14.46 23.98
C ASN A 33 2.35 -15.48 23.33
N THR A 34 2.69 -15.97 22.14
CA THR A 34 1.93 -17.04 21.48
C THR A 34 2.38 -18.39 22.03
N LEU A 35 1.51 -19.09 22.75
CA LEU A 35 1.76 -20.48 23.14
C LEU A 35 1.38 -21.39 21.97
N ILE A 36 2.38 -21.95 21.29
CA ILE A 36 2.20 -23.04 20.33
C ILE A 36 2.24 -24.37 21.08
N ASN A 37 1.13 -25.11 21.07
CA ASN A 37 1.12 -26.50 21.50
C ASN A 37 1.58 -27.36 20.32
N ALA A 38 2.89 -27.62 20.23
CA ALA A 38 3.41 -28.64 19.34
C ALA A 38 2.98 -30.01 19.91
N GLY A 39 2.24 -30.79 19.11
CA GLY A 39 1.69 -32.08 19.52
C GLY A 39 2.70 -32.91 20.31
N ASP A 40 2.30 -33.28 21.52
CA ASP A 40 3.11 -33.95 22.52
C ASP A 40 3.83 -35.17 21.94
N ASN A 41 5.16 -35.21 22.06
CA ASN A 41 5.90 -36.45 22.24
C ASN A 41 7.16 -36.20 23.09
N THR A 42 7.04 -36.61 24.35
CA THR A 42 8.11 -36.99 25.30
C THR A 42 9.04 -35.88 25.83
N GLY A 43 8.88 -35.58 27.13
CA GLY A 43 9.97 -35.15 28.00
C GLY A 43 10.47 -33.71 27.84
N ALA A 44 9.70 -32.76 28.38
CA ALA A 44 10.15 -31.49 28.96
C ALA A 44 11.28 -30.71 28.24
N ALA A 45 10.88 -29.87 27.28
CA ALA A 45 11.36 -28.49 27.17
C ALA A 45 10.28 -27.66 26.46
N SER A 46 9.52 -26.85 27.21
CA SER A 46 8.69 -25.80 26.60
C SER A 46 9.64 -24.75 26.04
N VAL A 47 9.81 -24.71 24.72
CA VAL A 47 10.57 -23.63 24.08
C VAL A 47 9.70 -22.37 24.10
N ILE A 48 9.99 -21.45 25.03
CA ILE A 48 9.40 -20.11 25.00
C ILE A 48 10.16 -19.33 23.93
N ILE A 49 9.53 -19.16 22.76
CA ILE A 49 10.08 -18.32 21.70
C ILE A 49 9.69 -16.87 22.02
N SER A 50 10.65 -16.13 22.58
CA SER A 50 10.53 -14.68 22.77
C SER A 50 10.84 -13.96 21.45
N GLY A 51 9.95 -14.11 20.46
CA GLY A 51 10.09 -13.52 19.14
C GLY A 51 8.96 -13.92 18.20
N SER A 52 8.80 -13.21 17.09
CA SER A 52 7.84 -13.59 16.05
C SER A 52 8.33 -14.83 15.32
N LEU A 53 7.48 -15.86 15.25
CA LEU A 53 7.69 -17.01 14.38
C LEU A 53 7.29 -16.64 12.95
N GLN A 54 8.24 -16.14 12.18
CA GLN A 54 8.00 -15.86 10.77
C GLN A 54 8.17 -17.16 9.98
N ALA A 55 7.07 -17.88 9.77
CA ALA A 55 7.05 -18.95 8.79
C ALA A 55 7.31 -18.31 7.42
N LYS A 56 8.44 -18.65 6.79
CA LYS A 56 8.72 -18.27 5.40
C LYS A 56 7.78 -19.06 4.50
N THR A 57 6.52 -18.66 4.44
CA THR A 57 5.60 -19.14 3.42
C THR A 57 6.09 -18.52 2.11
N GLY A 58 6.55 -19.35 1.17
CA GLY A 58 6.96 -18.90 -0.16
C GLY A 58 5.80 -18.41 -1.03
N ARG A 59 4.71 -17.94 -0.43
CA ARG A 59 3.58 -17.30 -1.11
C ARG A 59 3.79 -15.79 -1.01
N ALA A 60 3.70 -15.10 -2.14
CA ALA A 60 3.50 -13.66 -2.15
C ALA A 60 2.33 -13.34 -1.21
N ALA A 61 2.57 -12.54 -0.18
CA ALA A 61 1.52 -12.15 0.76
C ALA A 61 0.52 -11.26 0.01
N THR A 62 -0.77 -11.55 0.14
CA THR A 62 -1.83 -10.63 -0.26
C THR A 62 -2.33 -9.97 1.00
N LEU A 63 -2.25 -8.63 1.04
CA LEU A 63 -2.87 -7.81 2.07
C LEU A 63 -4.03 -7.04 1.46
N VAL A 64 -5.16 -7.02 2.15
CA VAL A 64 -6.38 -6.38 1.69
C VAL A 64 -6.59 -5.05 2.40
N VAL A 65 -6.83 -3.99 1.64
CA VAL A 65 -7.21 -2.67 2.15
C VAL A 65 -8.61 -2.34 1.69
N ALA A 66 -9.54 -2.15 2.62
CA ALA A 66 -10.90 -1.76 2.31
C ALA A 66 -11.12 -0.26 2.41
N ALA A 67 -11.84 0.30 1.44
CA ALA A 67 -12.29 1.69 1.48
C ALA A 67 -13.38 1.89 2.56
N SER A 68 -13.41 3.06 3.19
CA SER A 68 -14.40 3.41 4.23
C SER A 68 -15.85 3.32 3.75
N ASN A 69 -16.08 3.72 2.49
CA ASN A 69 -17.37 3.72 1.81
C ASN A 69 -17.65 2.42 1.02
N GLY A 70 -16.80 1.41 1.13
CA GLY A 70 -17.00 0.08 0.56
C GLY A 70 -18.07 -0.74 1.30
N ALA A 71 -18.40 -1.91 0.76
CA ALA A 71 -19.33 -2.84 1.38
C ALA A 71 -18.83 -3.31 2.75
N GLN A 72 -19.76 -3.58 3.67
CA GLN A 72 -19.40 -4.07 5.00
C GLN A 72 -18.63 -5.39 4.92
N SER A 73 -19.00 -6.30 4.01
CA SER A 73 -18.29 -7.55 3.76
C SER A 73 -16.83 -7.35 3.35
N SER A 74 -16.52 -6.30 2.60
CA SER A 74 -15.15 -5.98 2.19
C SER A 74 -14.33 -5.50 3.38
N LYS A 75 -14.93 -4.66 4.24
CA LYS A 75 -14.29 -4.19 5.49
C LYS A 75 -14.08 -5.31 6.51
N ASP A 76 -15.05 -6.22 6.65
CA ASP A 76 -14.98 -7.35 7.59
C ASP A 76 -13.86 -8.35 7.24
N GLN A 77 -13.42 -8.38 5.98
CA GLN A 77 -12.38 -9.28 5.46
C GLN A 77 -11.02 -8.59 5.28
N ALA A 78 -10.93 -7.28 5.52
CA ALA A 78 -9.74 -6.52 5.23
C ALA A 78 -8.71 -6.59 6.37
N ASP A 79 -7.44 -6.56 5.98
CA ASP A 79 -6.32 -6.41 6.93
C ASP A 79 -6.20 -4.94 7.39
N PHE A 80 -6.53 -4.00 6.51
CA PHE A 80 -6.56 -2.56 6.77
C PHE A 80 -7.88 -1.96 6.30
N ILE A 81 -8.42 -1.01 7.07
CA ILE A 81 -9.64 -0.29 6.70
C ILE A 81 -9.32 1.19 6.67
N ALA A 82 -9.45 1.79 5.49
CA ALA A 82 -9.30 3.21 5.28
C ALA A 82 -10.43 3.97 6.00
N ASP A 83 -10.15 5.17 6.48
CA ASP A 83 -11.12 5.98 7.23
C ASP A 83 -11.90 6.97 6.35
N GLY A 84 -11.50 7.10 5.07
CA GLY A 84 -12.07 8.02 4.10
C GLY A 84 -11.36 9.37 4.04
N ARG A 85 -10.22 9.52 4.69
CA ARG A 85 -9.39 10.72 4.69
C ARG A 85 -7.92 10.33 4.79
N ASP A 86 -7.11 10.90 3.91
CA ASP A 86 -5.66 10.66 3.94
C ASP A 86 -5.33 9.15 3.82
N ASP A 87 -6.15 8.43 3.03
CA ASP A 87 -6.18 6.96 2.93
C ASP A 87 -4.88 6.36 2.35
N GLN A 88 -3.98 7.21 1.84
CA GLN A 88 -2.62 6.78 1.51
C GLN A 88 -1.88 6.19 2.71
N VAL A 89 -2.26 6.55 3.94
CA VAL A 89 -1.62 6.05 5.17
C VAL A 89 -1.87 4.55 5.34
N GLU A 90 -3.11 4.09 5.19
CA GLU A 90 -3.47 2.67 5.29
C GLU A 90 -2.91 1.87 4.11
N ILE A 91 -2.93 2.45 2.90
CA ILE A 91 -2.33 1.81 1.73
C ILE A 91 -0.82 1.65 1.92
N GLN A 92 -0.13 2.69 2.39
CA GLN A 92 1.31 2.63 2.65
C GLN A 92 1.63 1.63 3.76
N ALA A 93 0.82 1.58 4.83
CA ALA A 93 0.99 0.58 5.87
C ALA A 93 0.85 -0.86 5.35
N ALA A 94 -0.07 -1.10 4.42
CA ALA A 94 -0.19 -2.40 3.75
C ALA A 94 1.02 -2.72 2.87
N ILE A 95 1.51 -1.74 2.10
CA ILE A 95 2.74 -1.88 1.29
C ILE A 95 3.94 -2.22 2.18
N ASP A 96 4.11 -1.49 3.27
CA ASP A 96 5.24 -1.63 4.20
C ASP A 96 5.18 -2.94 5.00
N ALA A 97 3.99 -3.52 5.15
CA ALA A 97 3.78 -4.83 5.77
C ALA A 97 4.07 -6.02 4.83
N LEU A 98 4.24 -5.77 3.53
CA LEU A 98 4.68 -6.81 2.59
C LEU A 98 6.13 -7.22 2.86
N SER A 99 6.45 -8.42 2.39
CA SER A 99 7.84 -8.89 2.41
C SER A 99 8.73 -8.06 1.49
N SER A 100 10.03 -8.05 1.74
CA SER A 100 11.02 -7.42 0.84
C SER A 100 11.04 -8.03 -0.56
N SER A 101 10.49 -9.23 -0.75
CA SER A 101 10.32 -9.89 -2.05
C SER A 101 9.05 -9.47 -2.80
N GLY A 102 8.31 -8.49 -2.27
CA GLY A 102 7.06 -8.02 -2.85
C GLY A 102 5.85 -8.77 -2.33
N GLY A 103 4.78 -8.69 -3.11
CA GLY A 103 3.46 -9.19 -2.74
C GLY A 103 2.35 -8.41 -3.42
N THR A 104 1.12 -8.66 -3.00
CA THR A 104 -0.05 -7.98 -3.54
C THR A 104 -0.71 -7.15 -2.45
N VAL A 105 -0.95 -5.88 -2.73
CA VAL A 105 -1.94 -5.07 -2.00
C VAL A 105 -3.21 -5.06 -2.84
N GLN A 106 -4.25 -5.74 -2.35
CA GLN A 106 -5.57 -5.78 -2.97
C GLN A 106 -6.46 -4.72 -2.34
N LEU A 107 -6.93 -3.78 -3.16
CA LEU A 107 -7.85 -2.74 -2.74
C LEU A 107 -9.29 -3.20 -3.01
N SER A 108 -10.19 -2.91 -2.07
CA SER A 108 -11.62 -3.14 -2.27
C SER A 108 -12.24 -2.12 -3.23
N GLU A 109 -13.50 -2.34 -3.57
CA GLU A 109 -14.34 -1.30 -4.13
C GLU A 109 -14.48 -0.12 -3.16
N GLY A 110 -14.67 1.07 -3.72
CA GLY A 110 -14.86 2.30 -2.98
C GLY A 110 -13.87 3.39 -3.40
N THR A 111 -13.88 4.48 -2.63
CA THR A 111 -13.03 5.65 -2.87
C THR A 111 -11.99 5.75 -1.78
N PHE A 112 -10.72 5.87 -2.19
CA PHE A 112 -9.58 6.20 -1.34
C PHE A 112 -9.22 7.67 -1.58
N ASN A 113 -9.43 8.51 -0.57
CA ASN A 113 -9.21 9.95 -0.61
C ASN A 113 -7.77 10.27 -0.19
N LEU A 114 -6.98 10.76 -1.14
CA LEU A 114 -5.55 10.96 -0.97
C LEU A 114 -5.21 12.45 -0.83
N SER A 115 -4.41 12.79 0.18
CA SER A 115 -3.80 14.13 0.33
C SER A 115 -2.30 14.14 0.06
N SER A 116 -1.73 12.98 -0.18
CA SER A 116 -0.34 12.74 -0.59
C SER A 116 -0.29 11.53 -1.54
N GLY A 117 0.79 11.40 -2.30
CA GLY A 117 1.02 10.26 -3.19
C GLY A 117 1.37 8.97 -2.43
N ILE A 118 1.07 7.83 -3.06
CA ILE A 118 1.47 6.48 -2.63
C ILE A 118 2.85 6.18 -3.21
N VAL A 119 3.76 5.66 -2.38
CA VAL A 119 5.15 5.36 -2.80
C VAL A 119 5.38 3.85 -2.82
N ILE A 120 5.79 3.35 -3.98
CA ILE A 120 6.18 1.95 -4.18
C ILE A 120 7.70 1.88 -4.22
N SER A 121 8.29 1.38 -3.13
CA SER A 121 9.75 1.27 -2.94
C SER A 121 10.29 -0.17 -3.05
N SER A 122 9.43 -1.17 -2.93
CA SER A 122 9.76 -2.60 -2.98
C SER A 122 9.66 -3.17 -4.40
N ASP A 123 10.42 -4.25 -4.64
CA ASP A 123 10.31 -5.02 -5.89
C ASP A 123 9.11 -5.95 -5.87
N GLY A 124 8.62 -6.35 -7.05
CA GLY A 124 7.62 -7.40 -7.17
C GLY A 124 6.27 -7.06 -6.52
N LEU A 125 5.99 -5.77 -6.36
CA LEU A 125 4.74 -5.30 -5.78
C LEU A 125 3.65 -5.24 -6.84
N THR A 126 2.51 -5.86 -6.55
CA THR A 126 1.26 -5.66 -7.27
C THR A 126 0.32 -4.81 -6.42
N LEU A 127 -0.02 -3.61 -6.90
CA LEU A 127 -1.14 -2.83 -6.37
C LEU A 127 -2.34 -3.08 -7.27
N LYS A 128 -3.35 -3.78 -6.75
CA LYS A 128 -4.49 -4.25 -7.53
C LYS A 128 -5.80 -3.73 -6.95
N GLY A 129 -6.59 -3.06 -7.77
CA GLY A 129 -7.96 -2.67 -7.43
C GLY A 129 -8.99 -3.71 -7.85
N GLN A 130 -10.23 -3.28 -7.89
CA GLN A 130 -11.33 -3.96 -8.55
C GLN A 130 -11.75 -3.15 -9.77
N ALA A 131 -11.68 -3.75 -10.95
CA ALA A 131 -12.03 -3.09 -12.19
C ALA A 131 -13.52 -2.70 -12.19
N GLY A 132 -13.80 -1.40 -12.07
CA GLY A 132 -15.13 -0.84 -12.26
C GLY A 132 -15.37 -0.45 -13.73
N GLN A 133 -16.63 -0.47 -14.17
CA GLN A 133 -17.06 -0.11 -15.53
C GLN A 133 -16.88 1.39 -15.90
N GLY A 134 -16.28 2.19 -15.02
CA GLY A 134 -16.14 3.63 -15.19
C GLY A 134 -17.39 4.44 -14.89
N GLY A 135 -17.18 5.69 -14.48
CA GLY A 135 -18.22 6.63 -14.05
C GLY A 135 -18.43 6.68 -12.53
N SER A 136 -19.10 7.74 -12.05
CA SER A 136 -19.22 8.10 -10.62
C SER A 136 -19.97 7.09 -9.72
N LYS A 137 -20.33 5.89 -10.20
CA LYS A 137 -21.24 4.98 -9.48
C LYS A 137 -21.08 3.47 -9.76
N ALA A 138 -20.09 3.03 -10.54
CA ALA A 138 -19.84 1.58 -10.73
C ALA A 138 -18.98 1.04 -9.57
N PRO A 139 -19.24 -0.19 -9.06
CA PRO A 139 -18.37 -0.81 -8.07
C PRO A 139 -16.97 -0.96 -8.67
N GLY A 140 -15.99 -0.33 -8.04
CA GLY A 140 -14.60 -0.33 -8.47
C GLY A 140 -13.73 0.44 -7.49
N THR A 141 -12.41 0.35 -7.64
CA THR A 141 -11.44 1.07 -6.82
C THR A 141 -11.14 2.43 -7.44
N TYR A 142 -11.32 3.51 -6.66
CA TYR A 142 -11.04 4.88 -7.10
C TYR A 142 -10.05 5.56 -6.15
N PHE A 143 -8.96 6.09 -6.69
CA PHE A 143 -8.15 7.10 -6.02
C PHE A 143 -8.71 8.48 -6.34
N GLU A 144 -9.01 9.26 -5.31
CA GLU A 144 -9.52 10.63 -5.43
C GLU A 144 -8.53 11.59 -4.78
N THR A 145 -8.14 12.65 -5.48
CA THR A 145 -7.25 13.68 -4.94
C THR A 145 -7.92 15.04 -4.87
N SER A 146 -7.38 15.93 -4.04
CA SER A 146 -7.87 17.31 -3.89
C SER A 146 -7.05 18.29 -4.74
N ILE A 147 -7.68 19.37 -5.20
CA ILE A 147 -7.04 20.40 -6.05
C ILE A 147 -5.85 21.09 -5.37
N ASP A 148 -5.84 21.12 -4.04
CA ASP A 148 -4.83 21.83 -3.26
C ASP A 148 -3.63 20.94 -2.85
N ARG A 149 -3.75 19.61 -3.00
CA ARG A 149 -2.71 18.62 -2.64
C ARG A 149 -2.96 17.31 -3.42
N PRO A 150 -2.11 16.98 -4.40
CA PRO A 150 -1.00 16.08 -4.10
C PRO A 150 0.26 16.26 -5.01
N ASN A 151 1.35 15.62 -4.58
CA ASN A 151 2.38 15.08 -5.47
C ASN A 151 1.76 14.00 -6.39
N SER A 152 2.52 13.39 -7.30
CA SER A 152 1.95 12.36 -8.16
C SER A 152 1.23 11.24 -7.39
N VAL A 153 0.08 10.78 -7.90
CA VAL A 153 -0.84 9.88 -7.16
C VAL A 153 -0.14 8.59 -6.76
N ILE A 154 0.60 7.99 -7.70
CA ILE A 154 1.47 6.85 -7.47
C ILE A 154 2.85 7.20 -7.97
N THR A 155 3.85 7.01 -7.10
CA THR A 155 5.26 7.11 -7.46
C THR A 155 5.94 5.77 -7.25
N VAL A 156 6.47 5.20 -8.33
CA VAL A 156 7.31 4.01 -8.33
C VAL A 156 8.76 4.49 -8.32
N ASN A 157 9.29 4.66 -7.12
CA ASN A 157 10.65 5.10 -6.88
C ASN A 157 11.01 4.79 -5.42
N ASP A 158 12.26 4.40 -5.19
CA ASP A 158 12.84 4.36 -3.86
C ASP A 158 14.07 5.27 -3.89
N ILE A 159 14.05 6.27 -3.02
CA ILE A 159 15.11 7.27 -2.95
C ILE A 159 16.36 6.55 -2.45
N GLY A 160 17.32 6.32 -3.35
CA GLY A 160 18.57 5.65 -3.05
C GLY A 160 18.73 4.27 -3.70
N ARG A 161 17.71 3.75 -4.38
CA ARG A 161 17.86 2.60 -5.28
C ARG A 161 18.23 3.07 -6.69
N VAL A 162 19.04 2.25 -7.35
CA VAL A 162 19.41 2.45 -8.76
C VAL A 162 18.44 1.72 -9.69
N VAL A 163 17.83 0.63 -9.20
CA VAL A 163 16.94 -0.25 -9.98
C VAL A 163 15.79 -0.76 -9.11
N GLN A 164 14.58 -0.78 -9.65
CA GLN A 164 13.42 -1.53 -9.17
C GLN A 164 12.85 -2.39 -10.30
N VAL A 165 12.20 -3.49 -9.95
CA VAL A 165 11.70 -4.47 -10.94
C VAL A 165 10.35 -5.07 -10.58
N GLY A 166 9.54 -5.36 -11.60
CA GLY A 166 8.37 -6.21 -11.48
C GLY A 166 7.20 -5.54 -10.77
N ILE A 167 6.98 -4.25 -11.01
CA ILE A 167 5.89 -3.51 -10.38
C ILE A 167 4.64 -3.62 -11.25
N SER A 168 3.53 -4.08 -10.68
CA SER A 168 2.24 -4.18 -11.37
C SER A 168 1.22 -3.23 -10.77
N LEU A 169 0.60 -2.42 -11.62
CA LEU A 169 -0.49 -1.51 -11.28
C LEU A 169 -1.74 -1.93 -12.07
N GLU A 170 -2.77 -2.39 -11.37
CA GLU A 170 -3.87 -3.13 -11.98
C GLU A 170 -5.26 -2.66 -11.52
N ASP A 171 -6.20 -2.50 -12.46
CA ASP A 171 -7.64 -2.51 -12.21
C ASP A 171 -8.20 -1.42 -11.28
N PHE A 172 -7.74 -0.17 -11.42
CA PHE A 172 -8.25 0.96 -10.63
C PHE A 172 -8.40 2.25 -11.44
N TRP A 173 -9.12 3.20 -10.86
CA TRP A 173 -9.40 4.51 -11.45
C TRP A 173 -8.67 5.60 -10.67
N ILE A 174 -7.99 6.51 -11.36
CA ILE A 174 -7.37 7.70 -10.79
C ILE A 174 -8.21 8.93 -11.18
N ARG A 175 -8.84 9.54 -10.18
CA ARG A 175 -9.52 10.84 -10.25
C ARG A 175 -8.61 11.89 -9.63
N ASN A 176 -7.80 12.52 -10.46
CA ASN A 176 -6.73 13.38 -9.99
C ASN A 176 -7.01 14.86 -10.25
N TRP A 177 -7.58 15.53 -9.26
CA TRP A 177 -7.82 16.98 -9.31
C TRP A 177 -6.60 17.81 -8.95
N GLY A 178 -5.51 17.14 -8.58
CA GLY A 178 -4.27 17.67 -8.06
C GLY A 178 -3.29 18.28 -9.06
N ASN A 179 -2.16 18.76 -8.51
CA ASN A 179 -1.05 19.35 -9.26
C ASN A 179 0.11 18.35 -9.55
N GLY A 180 -0.07 17.06 -9.29
CA GLY A 180 0.89 15.99 -9.62
C GLY A 180 0.42 15.09 -10.76
N ASP A 181 1.32 14.28 -11.31
CA ASP A 181 0.97 13.29 -12.34
C ASP A 181 0.11 12.15 -11.75
N GLY A 182 -0.59 11.40 -12.60
CA GLY A 182 -1.30 10.20 -12.13
C GLY A 182 -0.30 9.13 -11.63
N ILE A 183 0.54 8.64 -12.53
CA ILE A 183 1.58 7.65 -12.21
C ILE A 183 2.94 8.19 -12.66
N VAL A 184 3.94 8.06 -11.80
CA VAL A 184 5.34 8.35 -12.13
C VAL A 184 6.20 7.13 -11.84
N PHE A 185 7.02 6.74 -12.81
CA PHE A 185 8.17 5.87 -12.59
C PHE A 185 9.43 6.74 -12.56
N GLY A 186 10.31 6.54 -11.58
CA GLY A 186 11.54 7.35 -11.43
C GLY A 186 11.34 8.63 -10.59
N PRO A 187 12.25 9.63 -10.66
CA PRO A 187 13.34 9.80 -11.63
C PRO A 187 14.65 9.08 -11.26
N ASP A 188 14.81 8.61 -10.03
CA ASP A 188 16.12 8.19 -9.50
C ASP A 188 16.44 6.71 -9.76
N SER A 189 15.41 5.87 -9.88
CA SER A 189 15.52 4.44 -10.16
C SER A 189 15.21 4.10 -11.62
N GLY A 190 15.99 3.21 -12.22
CA GLY A 190 15.58 2.50 -13.44
C GLY A 190 14.51 1.46 -13.11
N ILE A 191 13.35 1.54 -13.76
CA ILE A 191 12.20 0.67 -13.48
C ILE A 191 12.08 -0.40 -14.56
N PHE A 192 12.20 -1.67 -14.21
CA PHE A 192 12.26 -2.78 -15.16
C PHE A 192 11.07 -3.71 -15.06
N ASP A 193 10.66 -4.28 -16.19
CA ASP A 193 9.70 -5.39 -16.28
C ASP A 193 8.39 -5.11 -15.51
N SER A 194 7.96 -3.86 -15.52
CA SER A 194 6.77 -3.37 -14.80
C SER A 194 5.57 -3.25 -15.72
N ARG A 195 4.37 -3.19 -15.14
CA ARG A 195 3.12 -3.31 -15.88
C ARG A 195 2.05 -2.38 -15.37
N ILE A 196 1.34 -1.75 -16.30
CA ILE A 196 0.12 -0.97 -16.03
C ILE A 196 -1.00 -1.59 -16.90
N GLU A 197 -2.05 -2.09 -16.26
CA GLU A 197 -3.23 -2.69 -16.94
C GLU A 197 -4.52 -2.26 -16.25
N GLY A 198 -5.58 -1.98 -17.02
CA GLY A 198 -6.89 -1.69 -16.43
C GLY A 198 -6.92 -0.41 -15.58
N VAL A 199 -5.89 0.43 -15.71
CA VAL A 199 -5.78 1.70 -14.99
C VAL A 199 -6.37 2.83 -15.82
N ASN A 200 -7.40 3.44 -15.27
CA ASN A 200 -8.18 4.47 -15.95
C ASN A 200 -7.96 5.83 -15.29
N PHE A 201 -7.83 6.88 -16.09
CA PHE A 201 -7.57 8.24 -15.64
C PHE A 201 -8.75 9.15 -15.96
N LEU A 202 -9.39 9.65 -14.92
CA LEU A 202 -10.49 10.59 -14.98
C LEU A 202 -9.99 11.96 -14.56
N GLY A 203 -9.96 12.87 -15.55
CA GLY A 203 -9.68 14.28 -15.38
C GLY A 203 -8.42 14.61 -14.55
N ASN A 204 -7.25 14.70 -15.19
CA ASN A 204 -6.21 15.56 -14.64
C ASN A 204 -6.59 17.01 -14.88
N ALA A 205 -6.71 17.78 -13.81
CA ALA A 205 -6.69 19.23 -13.90
C ALA A 205 -5.23 19.67 -14.20
N TYR A 206 -5.06 20.70 -15.03
CA TYR A 206 -3.78 21.40 -15.23
C TYR A 206 -2.63 20.64 -15.91
N HIS A 207 -2.69 20.36 -17.22
CA HIS A 207 -1.52 20.04 -18.09
C HIS A 207 -0.57 18.88 -17.67
N LEU A 208 -0.91 18.11 -16.65
CA LEU A 208 -0.06 17.05 -16.10
C LEU A 208 -0.23 15.72 -16.85
N GLN A 209 0.70 14.79 -16.61
CA GLN A 209 0.75 13.51 -17.28
C GLN A 209 -0.16 12.50 -16.55
N SER A 210 -1.00 11.78 -17.30
CA SER A 210 -1.71 10.62 -16.73
C SER A 210 -0.73 9.57 -16.26
N ALA A 211 0.25 9.21 -17.10
CA ALA A 211 1.42 8.51 -16.63
C ALA A 211 2.70 9.04 -17.28
N PHE A 212 3.72 9.23 -16.45
CA PHE A 212 5.07 9.56 -16.85
C PHE A 212 6.02 8.42 -16.49
N LEU A 213 6.47 7.67 -17.50
CA LEU A 213 7.42 6.60 -17.28
C LEU A 213 8.83 7.11 -17.57
N LEU A 214 9.58 7.48 -16.52
CA LEU A 214 10.99 7.81 -16.64
C LEU A 214 11.86 6.57 -16.40
N TYR A 215 12.89 6.42 -17.24
CA TYR A 215 13.86 5.32 -17.16
C TYR A 215 13.20 3.96 -16.98
N SER A 216 12.10 3.74 -17.70
CA SER A 216 11.33 2.51 -17.69
C SER A 216 11.81 1.59 -18.81
N PHE A 217 12.14 0.35 -18.47
CA PHE A 217 12.76 -0.62 -19.36
C PHE A 217 11.93 -1.88 -19.40
N HIS A 218 11.55 -2.32 -20.60
CA HIS A 218 10.78 -3.55 -20.80
C HIS A 218 9.39 -3.56 -20.15
N SER A 219 8.90 -2.40 -19.73
CA SER A 219 7.59 -2.27 -19.10
C SER A 219 6.46 -2.24 -20.13
N SER A 220 5.27 -2.72 -19.76
CA SER A 220 4.09 -2.73 -20.63
C SER A 220 2.95 -1.87 -20.10
N VAL A 221 2.31 -1.13 -21.00
CA VAL A 221 0.98 -0.52 -20.79
C VAL A 221 -0.01 -1.31 -21.63
N ALA A 222 -0.95 -1.98 -20.95
CA ALA A 222 -1.84 -2.98 -21.53
C ALA A 222 -3.28 -2.44 -21.73
N THR A 223 -4.27 -3.32 -21.81
CA THR A 223 -5.66 -3.01 -22.17
C THR A 223 -6.38 -2.18 -21.11
N ASP A 224 -7.58 -1.69 -21.48
CA ASP A 224 -8.55 -1.09 -20.56
C ASP A 224 -8.04 0.17 -19.86
N ILE A 225 -7.29 0.97 -20.63
CA ILE A 225 -6.81 2.28 -20.23
C ILE A 225 -7.70 3.35 -20.89
N SER A 226 -8.44 4.09 -20.09
CA SER A 226 -9.13 5.30 -20.53
C SER A 226 -8.42 6.54 -20.00
N ILE A 227 -8.16 7.53 -20.86
CA ILE A 227 -7.69 8.85 -20.46
C ILE A 227 -8.71 9.87 -20.91
N THR A 228 -9.36 10.51 -19.94
CA THR A 228 -10.29 11.63 -20.18
C THR A 228 -9.74 12.95 -19.65
N ASN A 229 -8.41 13.00 -19.43
CA ASN A 229 -7.74 14.17 -18.92
C ASN A 229 -7.63 15.30 -19.97
N THR A 230 -7.34 16.52 -19.49
CA THR A 230 -7.09 17.68 -20.37
C THR A 230 -5.60 17.95 -20.61
N GLY A 231 -4.73 17.10 -20.04
CA GLY A 231 -3.28 17.24 -20.03
C GLY A 231 -2.60 16.25 -20.99
N ILE A 232 -1.38 15.85 -20.65
CA ILE A 232 -0.66 14.81 -21.41
C ILE A 232 -1.19 13.44 -20.97
N GLY A 233 -1.49 12.56 -21.92
CA GLY A 233 -1.89 11.20 -21.60
C GLY A 233 -0.72 10.37 -21.07
N PHE A 234 0.15 9.95 -21.99
CA PHE A 234 1.34 9.16 -21.68
C PHE A 234 2.60 9.87 -22.15
N SER A 235 3.63 9.82 -21.32
CA SER A 235 4.96 10.33 -21.64
C SER A 235 6.03 9.31 -21.26
N LEU A 236 7.07 9.22 -22.10
CA LEU A 236 8.23 8.37 -21.90
C LEU A 236 9.49 9.24 -21.87
N GLY A 237 10.25 9.16 -20.78
CA GLY A 237 11.52 9.88 -20.63
C GLY A 237 12.68 8.93 -20.38
N GLY A 238 13.64 8.81 -21.30
CA GLY A 238 14.78 7.89 -21.13
C GLY A 238 14.43 6.39 -21.11
N SER A 239 13.16 6.05 -21.35
CA SER A 239 12.60 4.70 -21.36
C SER A 239 12.95 3.92 -22.64
N LYS A 240 13.05 2.60 -22.57
CA LYS A 240 13.39 1.74 -23.72
C LYS A 240 12.59 0.44 -23.73
N ARG A 241 12.22 0.00 -24.93
CA ARG A 241 11.52 -1.29 -25.20
C ARG A 241 10.20 -1.44 -24.42
N SER A 242 9.50 -0.34 -24.21
CA SER A 242 8.17 -0.37 -23.64
C SER A 242 7.18 -0.94 -24.66
N VAL A 243 6.21 -1.73 -24.20
CA VAL A 243 5.15 -2.31 -25.04
C VAL A 243 3.83 -1.63 -24.71
N PHE A 244 3.17 -1.12 -25.75
CA PHE A 244 1.85 -0.48 -25.66
C PHE A 244 0.88 -1.34 -26.46
N SER A 245 -0.13 -1.93 -25.81
CA SER A 245 -1.06 -2.86 -26.47
C SER A 245 -2.51 -2.57 -26.11
N ASN A 246 -3.38 -2.44 -27.11
CA ASN A 246 -4.84 -2.26 -26.97
C ASN A 246 -5.23 -1.06 -26.10
N ILE A 247 -4.69 0.12 -26.45
CA ILE A 247 -4.84 1.40 -25.76
C ILE A 247 -5.52 2.40 -26.69
#